data_AF-A0A1V0A587-F1
#
_entry.id   AF-A0A1V0A587-F1
#
_cell.length_a   1.000
_cell.length_b   1.000
_cell.length_c   1.000
_cell.angle_alpha   90.00
_cell.angle_beta   90.00
_cell.angle_gamma   90.00
#
_symmetry.space_group_name_H-M   'P 1'
#
loop_
_entity.id
_entity.type
_entity.pdbx_description
1 polymer ?
#
loop_
_entity_poly.entity_id
_entity_poly.type
_entity_poly.pdbx_seq_one_letter_code
_entity_poly.pdbx_strand_id
1 'polypeptide(L)'
;MNEPLIDPDTAEDQARCRPEALHDVAGKLSRDLLPQLEALRYQVTDLPQGAAGTWDIAQGYADTVGRARQATGETVGFVAEQVQRVIDDLVATADTVRDADRRAVPRSE
;
A
#
# COMPACT_ATOMS: atom_id res chain seq x y z
N MET A 1 7.08 -40.73 4.53
CA MET A 1 6.08 -40.18 5.47
C MET A 1 6.20 -38.67 5.35
N ASN A 2 5.29 -38.04 4.61
CA ASN A 2 5.21 -36.58 4.48
C ASN A 2 4.03 -36.16 5.32
N GLU A 3 4.28 -35.87 6.59
CA GLU A 3 3.30 -35.23 7.46
C GLU A 3 3.16 -33.78 6.98
N PRO A 4 1.96 -33.30 6.64
CA PRO A 4 1.78 -31.91 6.26
C PRO A 4 2.16 -31.03 7.45
N LEU A 5 3.04 -30.05 7.21
CA LEU A 5 3.59 -29.14 8.22
C LEU A 5 2.53 -28.28 8.92
N ILE A 6 1.30 -28.29 8.41
CA ILE A 6 0.14 -27.60 8.95
C ILE A 6 -1.03 -28.58 8.83
N ASP A 7 -1.59 -28.95 9.98
CA ASP A 7 -2.82 -29.72 10.06
C ASP A 7 -4.01 -28.76 9.83
N PRO A 8 -4.81 -28.96 8.76
CA PRO A 8 -5.90 -28.04 8.40
C PRO A 8 -7.02 -27.99 9.45
N ASP A 9 -7.10 -28.97 10.36
CA ASP A 9 -8.08 -28.98 11.45
C ASP A 9 -7.61 -28.18 12.68
N THR A 10 -6.30 -27.93 12.80
CA THR A 10 -5.67 -27.13 13.87
C THR A 10 -5.08 -25.81 13.40
N ALA A 11 -5.04 -25.57 12.07
CA ALA A 11 -4.95 -24.24 11.53
C ALA A 11 -6.18 -23.48 12.01
N GLU A 12 -6.03 -22.72 13.10
CA GLU A 12 -7.04 -21.80 13.60
C GLU A 12 -7.40 -20.81 12.47
N ASP A 13 -8.35 -21.25 11.67
CA ASP A 13 -9.12 -20.49 10.70
C ASP A 13 -10.00 -19.51 11.47
N GLN A 14 -9.40 -18.53 12.17
CA GLN A 14 -10.18 -17.53 12.90
C GLN A 14 -9.51 -16.25 13.35
N ALA A 15 -8.46 -15.78 12.68
CA ALA A 15 -8.45 -14.34 12.39
C ALA A 15 -9.48 -14.07 11.28
N ARG A 16 -10.77 -14.36 11.54
CA ARG A 16 -11.88 -13.90 10.68
C ARG A 16 -11.87 -12.38 10.80
N CYS A 17 -11.06 -11.72 9.97
CA CYS A 17 -11.16 -10.29 9.81
C CYS A 17 -12.58 -10.03 9.32
N ARG A 18 -13.40 -9.48 10.21
CA ARG A 18 -14.78 -9.12 9.89
C ARG A 18 -14.74 -8.19 8.68
N PRO A 19 -15.72 -8.25 7.76
CA PRO A 19 -15.80 -7.32 6.64
C PRO A 19 -15.59 -5.86 7.06
N GLU A 20 -16.11 -5.47 8.23
CA GLU A 20 -15.96 -4.14 8.79
C GLU A 20 -14.50 -3.81 9.14
N ALA A 21 -13.73 -4.77 9.65
CA ALA A 21 -12.32 -4.57 9.97
C ALA A 21 -11.47 -4.35 8.69
N LEU A 22 -11.79 -5.07 7.61
CA LEU A 22 -11.14 -4.88 6.31
C LEU A 22 -11.46 -3.51 5.72
N HIS A 23 -12.72 -3.06 5.78
CA HIS A 23 -13.12 -1.70 5.41
C HIS A 23 -12.46 -0.62 6.27
N ASP A 24 -12.32 -0.85 7.58
CA ASP A 24 -11.65 0.10 8.47
C ASP A 24 -10.17 0.26 8.11
N VAL A 25 -9.47 -0.84 7.79
CA VAL A 25 -8.08 -0.78 7.33
C VAL A 25 -7.98 -0.07 5.98
N ALA A 26 -8.81 -0.44 5.01
CA ALA A 26 -8.88 0.23 3.71
C ALA A 26 -9.13 1.74 3.87
N GLY A 27 -10.06 2.12 4.75
CA GLY A 27 -10.37 3.52 5.06
C GLY A 27 -9.21 4.26 5.74
N LYS A 28 -8.45 3.62 6.64
CA LYS A 28 -7.24 4.22 7.24
C LYS A 28 -6.15 4.43 6.21
N LEU A 29 -5.88 3.44 5.36
CA LEU A 29 -4.89 3.56 4.29
C LEU A 29 -5.26 4.70 3.32
N SER A 30 -6.54 4.83 2.99
CA SER A 30 -7.06 5.88 2.11
C SER A 30 -7.00 7.28 2.72
N ARG A 31 -7.32 7.45 4.02
CA ARG A 31 -7.34 8.76 4.67
C ARG A 31 -5.98 9.24 5.14
N ASP A 32 -5.13 8.31 5.58
CA ASP A 32 -3.89 8.66 6.28
C ASP A 32 -2.68 8.47 5.36
N LEU A 33 -2.51 7.29 4.77
CA LEU A 33 -1.28 6.92 4.07
C LEU A 33 -1.21 7.46 2.63
N LEU A 34 -2.28 7.30 1.83
CA LEU A 34 -2.29 7.77 0.44
C LEU A 34 -2.01 9.28 0.30
N PRO A 35 -2.69 10.17 1.06
CA PRO A 35 -2.43 11.60 0.96
C PRO A 35 -1.00 11.98 1.36
N GLN A 36 -0.41 11.26 2.32
CA GLN A 36 0.99 11.47 2.73
C GLN A 36 1.98 11.06 1.64
N LEU A 37 1.72 9.93 0.96
CA LEU A 37 2.55 9.50 -0.18
C LEU A 37 2.44 10.47 -1.36
N GLU A 38 1.24 10.97 -1.66
CA GLU A 38 1.05 11.99 -2.68
C GLU A 38 1.77 13.29 -2.33
N ALA A 39 1.62 13.77 -1.09
CA ALA A 39 2.32 14.96 -0.60
C ALA A 39 3.85 14.79 -0.68
N LEU A 40 4.38 13.63 -0.28
CA LEU A 40 5.80 13.32 -0.36
C LEU A 40 6.30 13.34 -1.81
N ARG A 41 5.52 12.79 -2.76
CA ARG A 41 5.86 12.82 -4.19
C ARG A 41 6.03 14.26 -4.69
N TYR A 42 5.13 15.16 -4.30
CA TYR A 42 5.23 16.58 -4.69
C TYR A 42 6.40 17.28 -4.00
N GLN A 43 6.61 17.05 -2.70
CA GLN A 43 7.72 17.64 -1.94
C GLN A 43 9.08 17.25 -2.51
N VAL A 44 9.27 15.95 -2.82
CA VAL A 44 10.49 15.47 -3.47
C VAL A 44 10.65 16.17 -4.81
N THR A 45 9.59 16.31 -5.59
CA THR A 45 9.58 17.00 -6.88
C THR A 45 9.67 18.53 -6.77
N ASP A 46 9.70 19.13 -5.58
CA ASP A 46 9.83 20.59 -5.38
C ASP A 46 11.14 21.01 -4.67
N LEU A 47 11.98 20.04 -4.26
CA LEU A 47 13.30 20.35 -3.70
C LEU A 47 14.13 21.28 -4.63
N PRO A 48 14.90 22.23 -4.11
CA PRO A 48 15.75 23.06 -4.97
C PRO A 48 16.78 22.19 -5.72
N GLN A 49 16.97 22.46 -7.01
CA GLN A 49 18.11 21.87 -7.72
C GLN A 49 19.39 22.44 -7.13
N GLY A 50 20.34 21.59 -6.77
CA GLY A 50 21.62 22.03 -6.23
C GLY A 50 22.31 22.97 -7.22
N ALA A 51 22.69 24.17 -6.77
CA ALA A 51 23.44 25.11 -7.61
C ALA A 51 24.90 24.66 -7.68
N ALA A 52 25.27 23.99 -8.77
CA ALA A 52 26.60 23.45 -9.01
C ALA A 52 27.73 24.51 -9.09
N GLY A 53 27.40 25.80 -9.23
CA GLY A 53 28.39 26.80 -9.61
C GLY A 53 29.06 26.43 -10.95
N THR A 54 30.32 26.82 -11.15
CA THR A 54 31.07 26.56 -12.39
C THR A 54 32.07 25.39 -12.28
N TRP A 55 32.05 24.65 -11.17
CA TRP A 55 33.01 23.57 -10.92
C TRP A 55 32.46 22.23 -11.41
N ASP A 56 33.17 21.55 -12.30
CA ASP A 56 32.74 20.26 -12.89
C ASP A 56 32.39 19.19 -11.84
N ILE A 57 33.13 19.13 -10.73
CA ILE A 57 32.84 18.20 -9.62
C ILE A 57 31.49 18.53 -8.99
N ALA A 58 31.21 19.81 -8.76
CA ALA A 58 29.96 20.26 -8.17
C ALA A 58 28.77 20.05 -9.14
N GLN A 59 29.01 20.13 -10.46
CA GLN A 59 28.03 19.76 -11.48
C GLN A 59 27.67 18.27 -11.39
N GLY A 60 28.67 17.38 -11.30
CA GLY A 60 28.43 15.95 -11.16
C GLY A 60 27.63 15.58 -9.89
N TYR A 61 27.86 16.28 -8.78
CA TYR A 61 27.06 16.12 -7.56
C TYR A 61 25.62 16.62 -7.73
N ALA A 62 25.44 17.81 -8.30
CA ALA A 62 24.10 18.35 -8.56
C ALA A 62 23.26 17.43 -9.46
N ASP A 63 23.86 16.89 -10.52
CA ASP A 63 23.20 15.94 -11.42
C ASP A 63 22.83 14.63 -10.71
N THR A 64 23.71 14.15 -9.82
CA THR A 64 23.44 12.93 -9.03
C THR A 64 22.28 13.13 -8.06
N VAL A 65 22.22 14.30 -7.40
CA VAL A 65 21.08 14.68 -6.55
C VAL A 65 19.80 14.80 -7.37
N GLY A 66 19.87 15.39 -8.56
CA GLY A 66 18.74 15.49 -9.50
C GLY A 66 18.19 14.12 -9.89
N ARG A 67 19.06 13.17 -10.28
CA ARG A 67 18.66 11.78 -10.59
C ARG A 67 18.08 11.06 -9.39
N ALA A 68 18.71 11.20 -8.21
CA ALA A 68 18.23 10.57 -6.98
C ALA A 68 16.83 11.07 -6.59
N ARG A 69 16.58 12.37 -6.74
CA ARG A 69 15.27 12.98 -6.54
C ARG A 69 14.22 12.42 -7.50
N GLN A 70 14.53 12.35 -8.79
CA GLN A 70 13.62 11.78 -9.80
C GLN A 70 13.27 10.33 -9.44
N ALA A 71 14.28 9.49 -9.19
CA ALA A 71 14.09 8.09 -8.84
C ALA A 71 13.27 7.93 -7.54
N THR A 72 13.48 8.82 -6.56
CA THR A 72 12.69 8.84 -5.32
C THR A 72 11.24 9.20 -5.59
N GLY A 73 10.97 10.23 -6.41
CA GLY A 73 9.60 10.62 -6.79
C GLY A 73 8.86 9.50 -7.53
N GLU A 74 9.54 8.83 -8.47
CA GLU A 74 9.00 7.66 -9.17
C GLU A 74 8.70 6.49 -8.22
N THR A 75 9.61 6.21 -7.28
CA THR A 75 9.44 5.15 -6.27
C THR A 75 8.25 5.45 -5.36
N VAL A 76 8.10 6.69 -4.88
CA VAL A 76 6.95 7.10 -4.06
C VAL A 76 5.65 6.96 -4.85
N GLY A 77 5.65 7.32 -6.14
CA GLY A 77 4.51 7.10 -7.04
C GLY A 77 4.12 5.62 -7.14
N PHE A 78 5.10 4.74 -7.38
CA PHE A 78 4.88 3.30 -7.43
C PHE A 78 4.31 2.74 -6.12
N VAL A 79 4.84 3.17 -4.98
CA VAL A 79 4.33 2.76 -3.66
C VAL A 79 2.89 3.22 -3.45
N ALA A 80 2.54 4.45 -3.84
CA ALA A 80 1.17 4.94 -3.77
C ALA A 80 0.21 4.08 -4.61
N GLU A 81 0.60 3.67 -5.81
CA GLU A 81 -0.18 2.75 -6.64
C GLU A 81 -0.36 1.37 -5.99
N GLN A 82 0.68 0.83 -5.33
CA GLN A 82 0.55 -0.44 -4.61
C GLN A 82 -0.38 -0.32 -3.40
N VAL A 83 -0.32 0.80 -2.66
CA VAL A 83 -1.23 1.06 -1.55
C VAL A 83 -2.68 1.15 -2.04
N GLN A 84 -2.93 1.81 -3.18
CA GLN A 84 -4.27 1.87 -3.78
C GLN A 84 -4.78 0.46 -4.14
N ARG A 85 -3.95 -0.39 -4.75
CA ARG A 85 -4.35 -1.78 -5.06
C ARG A 85 -4.70 -2.57 -3.80
N VAL A 86 -3.90 -2.44 -2.74
CA VAL A 86 -4.20 -3.09 -1.46
C VAL A 86 -5.53 -2.60 -0.88
N ILE A 87 -5.84 -1.31 -0.99
CA ILE A 87 -7.14 -0.77 -0.58
C ILE A 87 -8.27 -1.42 -1.38
N ASP A 88 -8.14 -1.49 -2.70
CA ASP A 88 -9.15 -2.07 -3.57
C ASP A 88 -9.37 -3.57 -3.25
N ASP A 89 -8.30 -4.32 -3.04
CA ASP A 89 -8.34 -5.75 -2.68
C ASP A 89 -8.99 -5.97 -1.30
N LEU A 90 -8.71 -5.10 -0.32
CA LEU A 90 -9.33 -5.17 1.01
C LEU A 90 -10.84 -4.93 0.94
N VAL A 91 -11.28 -3.96 0.14
CA VAL A 91 -12.71 -3.67 -0.08
C VAL A 91 -13.39 -4.83 -0.79
N ALA A 92 -12.81 -5.33 -1.88
CA ALA A 92 -13.36 -6.45 -2.63
C ALA A 92 -13.47 -7.73 -1.76
N THR A 93 -12.47 -7.97 -0.92
CA THR A 93 -12.47 -9.11 0.01
C THR A 93 -13.55 -8.93 1.08
N ALA A 94 -13.69 -7.73 1.66
CA ALA A 94 -14.71 -7.44 2.65
C ALA A 94 -16.12 -7.68 2.09
N ASP A 95 -16.40 -7.16 0.89
CA ASP A 95 -17.69 -7.33 0.23
C ASP A 95 -17.97 -8.81 -0.09
N THR A 96 -16.96 -9.55 -0.55
CA THR A 96 -17.07 -10.98 -0.82
C THR A 96 -17.42 -11.78 0.45
N VAL A 97 -16.75 -11.49 1.57
CA VAL A 97 -17.03 -12.14 2.85
C VAL A 97 -18.43 -11.77 3.33
N ARG A 98 -18.84 -10.49 3.23
CA ARG A 98 -20.18 -10.04 3.61
C ARG A 98 -21.28 -10.71 2.78
N ASP A 99 -21.03 -10.96 1.50
CA ASP A 99 -21.94 -11.68 0.61
C ASP A 99 -22.01 -13.17 0.92
N ALA A 100 -20.88 -13.78 1.31
CA ALA A 100 -20.86 -15.16 1.78
C ALA A 100 -21.66 -15.29 3.09
N ASP A 101 -21.43 -14.40 4.06
CA ASP A 101 -22.15 -14.38 5.34
C ASP A 101 -23.66 -14.21 5.13
N ARG A 102 -24.08 -13.27 4.26
CA ARG A 102 -25.51 -13.08 3.91
C ARG A 102 -26.16 -14.33 3.33
N ARG A 103 -25.42 -15.10 2.51
CA ARG A 103 -25.92 -16.35 1.91
C ARG A 103 -25.95 -17.51 2.89
N ALA A 104 -25.09 -17.48 3.92
CA ALA A 104 -24.98 -18.53 4.92
C ALA A 104 -26.03 -18.43 6.04
N VAL A 105 -26.70 -17.28 6.23
CA VAL A 105 -27.79 -17.16 7.20
C VAL A 105 -28.99 -18.02 6.77
N PRO A 106 -29.34 -19.09 7.51
CA PRO A 106 -30.48 -19.93 7.15
C PRO A 106 -31.76 -19.10 7.29
N ARG A 107 -32.60 -19.12 6.25
CA ARG A 107 -33.99 -18.66 6.36
C ARG A 107 -34.65 -19.53 7.42
N SER A 108 -34.92 -18.96 8.58
CA SER A 108 -35.74 -19.60 9.60
C SER A 108 -37.16 -19.69 9.03
N GLU A 109 -37.53 -20.87 8.54
CA GLU A 109 -38.92 -21.30 8.39
C GLU A 109 -39.41 -21.92 9.71
#